data_AF-A0A059X8Q1-F1
#
_entry.id   AF-A0A059X8Q1-F1
#
_cell.length_a   1.000
_cell.length_b   1.000
_cell.length_c   1.000
_cell.angle_alpha   90.00
_cell.angle_beta   90.00
_cell.angle_gamma   90.00
#
_symmetry.space_group_name_H-M   'P 1'
#
loop_
_entity.id
_entity.type
_entity.pdbx_description
1 polymer ?
#
loop_
_entity_poly.entity_id
_entity_poly.type
_entity_poly.pdbx_seq_one_letter_code
_entity_poly.pdbx_strand_id
1 'polypeptide(L)'
;MHKLLANRVIRDFLAIVGTATLVLGASYTMVQQSTRLAVDDLPLSTAQTMKIQLENVATPNEVVPSQSINLRGNNNVFAIVTDSSHHVLASSAVLDAQSPLPPNGVFVYTSAHGTDHFTWEPSDGVRMATRVMTYSHGAD
;
A
#
# COMPACT_ATOMS: atom_id res chain seq x y z
N MET A 1 -37.05 4.85 -30.09
CA MET A 1 -35.64 4.50 -30.38
C MET A 1 -35.38 4.23 -31.87
N HIS A 2 -36.20 3.45 -32.58
CA HIS A 2 -36.01 3.15 -34.01
C HIS A 2 -35.94 4.38 -34.96
N LYS A 3 -36.67 5.47 -34.67
CA LYS A 3 -36.63 6.70 -35.49
C LYS A 3 -35.37 7.57 -35.30
N LEU A 4 -34.69 7.45 -34.16
CA LEU A 4 -33.48 8.22 -33.84
C LEU A 4 -32.24 7.67 -34.58
N LEU A 5 -32.16 6.35 -34.74
CA LEU A 5 -31.08 5.66 -35.48
C LEU A 5 -31.28 5.66 -37.00
N ALA A 6 -32.47 6.01 -37.48
CA ALA A 6 -32.77 6.13 -38.92
C ALA A 6 -32.15 7.40 -39.54
N ASN A 7 -31.92 8.43 -38.72
CA ASN A 7 -31.24 9.64 -39.16
C ASN A 7 -29.72 9.42 -39.13
N ARG A 8 -29.11 9.39 -40.31
CA ARG A 8 -27.66 9.17 -40.50
C ARG A 8 -26.82 10.13 -39.64
N VAL A 9 -27.21 11.40 -39.53
CA VAL A 9 -26.47 12.41 -38.76
C VAL A 9 -26.48 12.09 -37.27
N ILE A 10 -27.62 11.66 -36.73
CA ILE A 10 -27.75 11.32 -35.30
C ILE A 10 -26.98 10.04 -34.98
N ARG A 11 -27.03 9.05 -35.86
CA ARG A 11 -26.25 7.82 -35.71
C ARG A 11 -24.75 8.08 -35.73
N ASP A 12 -24.27 8.89 -36.68
CA ASP A 12 -22.86 9.19 -36.82
C ASP A 12 -22.37 10.06 -35.63
N PHE A 13 -23.20 11.00 -35.15
CA PHE A 13 -22.93 11.77 -33.93
C PHE A 13 -22.82 10.87 -32.70
N LEU A 14 -23.77 9.95 -32.49
CA LEU A 14 -23.74 9.00 -31.37
C LEU A 14 -22.53 8.07 -31.44
N ALA A 15 -22.13 7.63 -32.64
CA ALA A 15 -20.95 6.81 -32.83
C ALA A 15 -19.67 7.58 -32.46
N ILE A 16 -19.55 8.84 -32.88
CA ILE A 16 -18.40 9.71 -32.54
C ILE A 16 -18.36 9.98 -31.03
N VAL A 17 -19.47 10.40 -30.43
CA VAL A 17 -19.54 10.70 -29.00
C VAL A 17 -19.30 9.44 -28.16
N GLY A 18 -19.88 8.30 -28.56
CA GLY A 18 -19.66 7.02 -27.90
C GLY A 18 -18.20 6.60 -27.96
N THR A 19 -17.56 6.71 -29.12
CA THR A 19 -16.13 6.39 -29.30
C THR A 19 -15.25 7.33 -28.48
N ALA A 20 -15.51 8.65 -28.54
CA ALA A 20 -14.78 9.64 -27.76
C ALA A 20 -14.90 9.38 -26.25
N THR A 21 -16.10 9.03 -25.77
CA THR A 21 -16.35 8.70 -24.36
C THR A 21 -15.60 7.44 -23.95
N LEU A 22 -15.58 6.40 -24.79
CA LEU A 22 -14.82 5.18 -24.51
C LEU A 22 -13.32 5.44 -24.44
N VAL A 23 -12.77 6.25 -25.35
CA VAL A 23 -11.34 6.59 -25.36
C VAL A 23 -10.98 7.38 -24.10
N LEU A 24 -11.74 8.44 -23.78
CA LEU A 24 -11.50 9.25 -22.58
C LEU A 24 -11.68 8.45 -21.29
N GLY A 25 -12.72 7.60 -21.23
CA GLY A 25 -12.97 6.71 -20.11
C GLY A 25 -11.84 5.70 -19.92
N ALA A 26 -11.37 5.06 -21.00
CA ALA A 26 -10.25 4.13 -20.94
C ALA A 26 -8.96 4.82 -20.46
N SER A 27 -8.63 6.00 -21.00
CA SER A 27 -7.47 6.77 -20.55
C SER A 27 -7.55 7.13 -19.06
N TYR A 28 -8.73 7.56 -18.59
CA TYR A 28 -8.95 7.83 -17.16
C TYR A 28 -8.72 6.57 -16.31
N THR A 29 -9.29 5.42 -16.71
CA THR A 29 -9.11 4.16 -15.97
C THR A 29 -7.67 3.68 -15.98
N MET A 30 -6.93 3.85 -17.07
CA MET A 30 -5.51 3.48 -17.15
C MET A 30 -4.66 4.30 -16.18
N VAL A 31 -4.89 5.62 -16.11
CA VAL A 31 -4.20 6.48 -15.14
C VAL A 31 -4.58 6.08 -13.72
N GLN A 32 -5.87 5.91 -13.44
CA GLN A 32 -6.35 5.51 -12.11
C GLN A 32 -5.76 4.16 -11.67
N GLN A 33 -5.66 3.19 -12.58
CA GLN A 33 -5.08 1.88 -12.32
C GLN A 33 -3.57 1.98 -12.10
N SER A 34 -2.85 2.74 -12.93
CA SER A 34 -1.40 2.95 -12.78
C SER A 34 -1.06 3.59 -11.45
N THR A 35 -1.83 4.59 -11.01
CA THR A 35 -1.63 5.22 -9.70
C THR A 35 -1.85 4.23 -8.55
N ARG A 36 -2.86 3.35 -8.65
CA ARG A 36 -3.10 2.32 -7.62
C ARG A 36 -1.94 1.34 -7.52
N LEU A 37 -1.44 0.85 -8.65
CA LEU A 37 -0.28 -0.05 -8.66
C LEU A 37 0.97 0.63 -8.08
N ALA A 38 1.23 1.89 -8.47
CA ALA A 38 2.37 2.64 -7.94
C ALA A 38 2.31 2.87 -6.43
N VAL A 39 1.11 3.07 -5.87
CA VAL A 39 0.91 3.21 -4.42
C VAL A 39 1.17 1.90 -3.68
N ASP A 40 0.87 0.75 -4.29
CA ASP A 40 1.15 -0.57 -3.71
C ASP A 40 2.64 -0.98 -3.85
N ASP A 41 3.32 -0.51 -4.91
CA ASP A 41 4.72 -0.81 -5.20
C ASP A 41 5.69 -0.16 -4.21
N LEU A 42 5.37 1.05 -3.72
CA LEU A 42 6.27 1.79 -2.82
C LEU A 42 6.43 1.11 -1.45
N PRO A 43 5.36 0.67 -0.74
CA PRO A 43 5.49 -0.13 0.47
C PRO A 43 6.21 -1.46 0.24
N LEU A 44 5.97 -2.13 -0.89
CA LEU A 44 6.63 -3.39 -1.21
C LEU A 44 8.14 -3.22 -1.41
N SER A 45 8.54 -2.29 -2.28
CA SER A 45 9.96 -2.02 -2.55
C SER A 45 10.70 -1.54 -1.29
N THR A 46 10.06 -0.68 -0.49
CA THR A 46 10.60 -0.25 0.81
C THR A 46 10.81 -1.45 1.73
N ALA A 47 9.80 -2.29 1.93
CA ALA A 47 9.92 -3.48 2.79
C ALA A 47 10.99 -4.46 2.31
N GLN A 48 11.14 -4.66 1.00
CA GLN A 48 12.19 -5.49 0.42
C GLN A 48 13.59 -4.92 0.66
N THR A 49 13.79 -3.61 0.44
CA THR A 49 15.06 -2.95 0.73
C THR A 49 15.41 -3.04 2.20
N MET A 50 14.44 -2.78 3.09
CA MET A 50 14.63 -2.90 4.53
C MET A 50 15.02 -4.32 4.95
N LYS A 51 14.32 -5.33 4.42
CA LYS A 51 14.66 -6.74 4.64
C LYS A 51 16.11 -7.02 4.27
N ILE A 52 16.53 -6.66 3.06
CA ILE A 52 17.90 -6.88 2.58
C ILE A 52 18.91 -6.17 3.49
N GLN A 53 18.62 -4.96 3.95
CA GLN A 53 19.51 -4.23 4.86
C GLN A 53 19.62 -4.92 6.23
N LEU A 54 18.50 -5.33 6.81
CA LEU A 54 18.46 -6.04 8.11
C LEU A 54 19.13 -7.42 8.04
N GLU A 55 19.10 -8.10 6.89
CA GLU A 55 19.82 -9.36 6.66
C GLU A 55 21.33 -9.14 6.52
N ASN A 56 21.76 -7.97 6.04
CA ASN A 56 23.17 -7.60 5.82
C ASN A 56 23.80 -6.81 6.99
N VAL A 57 23.36 -7.08 8.24
CA VAL A 57 23.91 -6.53 9.51
C VAL A 57 23.49 -5.10 9.85
N ALA A 58 22.59 -4.45 9.09
CA ALA A 58 22.07 -3.14 9.48
C ALA A 58 21.22 -3.24 10.75
N THR A 59 21.32 -2.23 11.61
CA THR A 59 20.50 -2.17 12.83
C THR A 59 19.07 -1.70 12.51
N PRO A 60 18.05 -2.13 13.27
CA PRO A 60 16.66 -1.70 13.06
C PRO A 60 16.47 -0.18 12.94
N ASN A 61 17.23 0.61 13.68
CA ASN A 61 17.15 2.08 13.67
C ASN A 61 17.76 2.73 12.41
N GLU A 62 18.69 2.06 11.72
CA GLU A 62 19.30 2.58 10.50
C GLU A 62 18.40 2.39 9.26
N VAL A 63 17.52 1.39 9.34
CA VAL A 63 16.66 0.95 8.23
C VAL A 63 15.31 1.68 8.22
N VAL A 64 14.84 2.08 9.40
CA VAL A 64 13.58 2.82 9.56
C VAL A 64 13.79 4.30 9.22
N PRO A 65 12.84 4.97 8.53
CA PRO A 65 12.93 6.41 8.28
C PRO A 65 13.12 7.22 9.57
N SER A 66 14.11 8.12 9.58
CA SER A 66 14.45 8.91 10.78
C SER A 66 13.35 9.90 11.19
N GLN A 67 12.48 10.27 10.25
CA GLN A 67 11.37 11.17 10.52
C GLN A 67 10.19 10.40 11.13
N SER A 68 9.81 10.77 12.35
CA SER A 68 8.59 10.27 12.98
C SER A 68 7.34 10.85 12.31
N ILE A 69 6.39 9.98 12.01
CA ILE A 69 5.13 10.27 11.33
C ILE A 69 3.98 10.02 12.29
N ASN A 70 3.16 11.05 12.52
CA ASN A 70 1.90 10.91 13.26
C ASN A 70 0.79 10.44 12.32
N LEU A 71 0.28 9.24 12.56
CA LEU A 71 -0.68 8.57 11.68
C LEU A 71 -2.09 9.19 11.69
N ARG A 72 -2.43 10.06 12.66
CA ARG A 72 -3.74 10.75 12.67
C ARG A 72 -3.87 11.85 11.61
N GLY A 73 -2.76 12.39 11.12
CA GLY A 73 -2.78 13.53 10.21
C GLY A 73 -1.86 13.38 9.01
N ASN A 74 -1.21 12.23 8.86
CA ASN A 74 -0.21 12.01 7.83
C ASN A 74 -0.29 10.56 7.29
N ASN A 75 -0.38 10.45 5.95
CA ASN A 75 -0.48 9.19 5.22
C ASN A 75 0.83 8.84 4.49
N ASN A 76 1.96 9.42 4.92
CA ASN A 76 3.27 9.09 4.38
C ASN A 76 3.67 7.64 4.69
N VAL A 77 4.56 7.11 3.87
CA VAL A 77 5.14 5.78 4.09
C VAL A 77 5.91 5.76 5.40
N PHE A 78 5.61 4.76 6.22
CA PHE A 78 6.27 4.52 7.50
C PHE A 78 6.80 3.09 7.55
N ALA A 79 7.66 2.81 8.53
CA ALA A 79 8.20 1.49 8.76
C ALA A 79 8.23 1.19 10.26
N ILE A 80 8.02 -0.08 10.59
CA ILE A 80 8.11 -0.62 11.94
C ILE A 80 8.87 -1.93 11.84
N VAL A 81 9.92 -2.10 12.65
CA VAL A 81 10.70 -3.34 12.75
C VAL A 81 10.41 -3.93 14.12
N THR A 82 10.08 -5.22 14.15
CA THR A 82 9.80 -5.97 15.38
C THR A 82 10.73 -7.16 15.52
N ASP A 83 10.90 -7.63 16.75
CA ASP A 83 11.50 -8.94 17.02
C ASP A 83 10.48 -10.09 16.86
N SER A 84 10.92 -11.32 17.12
CA SER A 84 10.10 -12.54 17.08
C SER A 84 9.04 -12.61 18.17
N SER A 85 9.16 -11.79 19.23
CA SER A 85 8.17 -11.64 20.30
C SER A 85 7.17 -10.50 20.02
N HIS A 86 7.20 -9.94 18.81
CA HIS A 86 6.40 -8.79 18.37
C HIS A 86 6.69 -7.52 19.16
N HIS A 87 7.88 -7.41 19.78
CA HIS A 87 8.34 -6.17 20.40
C HIS A 87 8.88 -5.22 19.33
N VAL A 88 8.55 -3.93 19.42
CA VAL A 88 9.03 -2.92 18.49
C VAL A 88 10.50 -2.61 18.75
N LEU A 89 11.36 -2.91 17.79
CA LEU A 89 12.80 -2.60 17.83
C LEU A 89 13.07 -1.19 17.30
N ALA A 90 12.35 -0.78 16.26
CA ALA A 90 12.42 0.54 15.66
C ALA A 90 11.10 0.90 14.97
N SER A 91 10.72 2.17 14.98
CA SER A 91 9.50 2.64 14.32
C SER A 91 9.59 4.10 13.92
N SER A 92 9.15 4.41 12.71
CA SER A 92 8.90 5.77 12.27
C SER A 92 7.43 6.18 12.43
N ALA A 93 6.57 5.27 12.88
CA ALA A 93 5.14 5.50 12.97
C ALA A 93 4.69 5.66 14.42
N VAL A 94 3.91 6.72 14.67
CA VAL A 94 3.33 7.00 15.98
C VAL A 94 1.83 7.27 15.81
N LEU A 95 1.04 6.56 16.60
CA LEU A 95 -0.40 6.74 16.76
C LEU A 95 -0.68 6.78 18.26
N ASP A 96 -1.25 7.89 18.75
CA ASP A 96 -1.55 8.08 20.18
C ASP A 96 -0.37 7.79 21.12
N ALA A 97 0.83 8.29 20.73
CA ALA A 97 2.11 8.11 21.42
C ALA A 97 2.67 6.68 21.45
N GLN A 98 2.11 5.75 20.67
CA GLN A 98 2.60 4.38 20.53
C GLN A 98 2.77 3.99 19.06
N SER A 99 3.60 3.00 18.77
CA SER A 99 3.70 2.43 17.42
C SER A 99 2.59 1.39 17.22
N PRO A 100 1.68 1.57 16.25
CA PRO A 100 0.59 0.62 16.08
C PRO A 100 1.12 -0.69 15.50
N LEU A 101 0.75 -1.81 16.11
CA LEU A 101 1.04 -3.15 15.60
C LEU A 101 -0.23 -3.83 15.11
N PRO A 102 -0.16 -4.55 13.98
CA PRO A 102 -1.30 -5.31 13.49
C PRO A 102 -1.66 -6.46 14.43
N PRO A 103 -2.87 -7.04 14.29
CA PRO A 103 -3.29 -8.18 15.10
C PRO A 103 -2.31 -9.36 15.00
N ASN A 104 -2.15 -10.12 16.09
CA ASN A 104 -1.21 -11.26 16.15
C ASN A 104 -1.36 -12.28 15.01
N GLY A 105 -2.57 -12.47 14.48
CA GLY A 105 -2.82 -13.37 13.35
C GLY A 105 -2.01 -13.02 12.09
N VAL A 106 -1.71 -11.74 11.88
CA VAL A 106 -0.88 -11.27 10.76
C VAL A 106 0.55 -11.77 10.89
N PHE A 107 1.15 -11.69 12.09
CA PHE A 107 2.52 -12.18 12.31
C PHE A 107 2.60 -13.70 12.14
N VAL A 108 1.62 -14.43 12.65
CA VAL A 108 1.53 -15.89 12.49
C VAL A 108 1.42 -16.27 11.00
N TYR A 109 0.53 -15.60 10.26
CA TYR A 109 0.36 -15.84 8.83
C TYR A 109 1.63 -15.50 8.04
N THR A 110 2.22 -14.33 8.31
CA THR A 110 3.46 -13.86 7.65
C THR A 110 4.64 -14.79 7.95
N SER A 111 4.75 -15.33 9.17
CA SER A 111 5.80 -16.30 9.50
C SER A 111 5.69 -17.59 8.68
N ALA A 112 4.47 -18.01 8.32
CA ALA A 112 4.25 -19.22 7.52
C ALA A 112 4.35 -18.97 6.00
N HIS A 113 4.01 -17.77 5.51
CA HIS A 113 3.90 -17.46 4.08
C HIS A 113 4.98 -16.48 3.56
N GLY A 114 5.79 -15.90 4.44
CA GLY A 114 6.88 -14.96 4.15
C GLY A 114 6.46 -13.49 3.99
N THR A 115 5.24 -13.22 3.54
CA THR A 115 4.68 -11.85 3.44
C THR A 115 3.17 -11.83 3.61
N ASP A 116 2.65 -10.73 4.13
CA ASP A 116 1.22 -10.44 4.18
C ASP A 116 0.95 -9.00 3.70
N HIS A 117 -0.23 -8.78 3.13
CA HIS A 117 -0.72 -7.49 2.68
C HIS A 117 -2.21 -7.34 3.01
N PHE A 118 -2.54 -6.35 3.83
CA PHE A 118 -3.90 -6.15 4.32
C PHE A 118 -4.15 -4.66 4.59
N THR A 119 -5.43 -4.31 4.69
CA THR A 119 -5.87 -2.99 5.14
C THR A 119 -6.54 -3.14 6.49
N TRP A 120 -6.25 -2.23 7.41
CA TRP A 120 -6.81 -2.25 8.77
C TRP A 120 -6.92 -0.85 9.35
N GLU A 121 -7.61 -0.76 10.48
CA GLU A 121 -7.96 0.49 11.16
C GLU A 121 -7.60 0.39 12.66
N PRO A 122 -6.35 0.71 13.07
CA PRO A 122 -5.94 0.64 14.47
C PRO A 122 -6.67 1.62 15.41
N SER A 123 -7.19 2.72 14.88
CA SER A 123 -7.98 3.71 15.62
C SER A 123 -9.04 4.29 14.69
N ASP A 124 -10.13 4.79 15.27
CA ASP A 124 -11.25 5.35 14.53
C ASP A 124 -10.77 6.45 13.56
N GLY A 125 -11.06 6.25 12.28
CA GLY A 125 -10.67 7.16 11.19
C GLY A 125 -9.23 7.00 10.68
N VAL A 126 -8.43 6.09 11.25
CA VAL A 126 -7.04 5.86 10.86
C VAL A 126 -6.93 4.55 10.08
N ARG A 127 -7.19 4.59 8.78
CA ARG A 127 -7.05 3.43 7.89
C ARG A 127 -5.69 3.40 7.20
N MET A 128 -5.06 2.24 7.20
CA MET A 128 -3.77 2.03 6.55
C MET A 128 -3.73 0.71 5.80
N ALA A 129 -3.11 0.74 4.62
CA ALA A 129 -2.65 -0.46 3.94
C ALA A 129 -1.26 -0.80 4.48
N THR A 130 -1.05 -2.04 4.89
CA THR A 130 0.18 -2.48 5.55
C THR A 130 0.71 -3.72 4.86
N ARG A 131 2.02 -3.71 4.60
CA ARG A 131 2.77 -4.85 4.11
C ARG A 131 3.69 -5.35 5.22
N VAL A 132 3.62 -6.63 5.53
CA VAL A 132 4.49 -7.28 6.51
C VAL A 132 5.36 -8.30 5.78
N MET A 133 6.63 -8.38 6.15
CA MET A 133 7.60 -9.32 5.60
C MET A 133 8.50 -9.84 6.71
N THR A 134 8.85 -11.11 6.65
CA THR A 134 9.88 -11.68 7.53
C THR A 134 11.27 -11.48 6.94
N TYR A 135 12.25 -11.27 7.82
CA TYR A 135 13.67 -11.18 7.50
C TYR A 135 14.43 -12.19 8.36
N SER A 136 15.51 -12.76 7.81
CA SER A 136 16.41 -13.63 8.59
C SER A 136 17.63 -12.83 9.02
N HIS A 137 17.60 -12.27 10.22
CA HIS A 137 18.85 -11.86 10.85
C HIS A 137 19.65 -13.13 11.13
N GLY A 138 20.93 -13.17 10.75
CA GLY A 138 21.75 -14.39 10.79
C GLY A 138 21.54 -15.17 12.08
N ALA A 139 20.93 -16.36 11.94
CA ALA A 139 20.73 -17.42 12.92
C ALA A 139 20.80 -17.04 14.40
N ASP A 140 19.64 -17.00 15.04
CA ASP A 140 19.48 -17.60 16.38
C ASP A 140 18.75 -18.94 16.24
#